data_AF-A0A6A4QLH1-F1
#
_entry.id   AF-A0A6A4QLH1-F1
#
_cell.length_a   1.000
_cell.length_b   1.000
_cell.length_c   1.000
_cell.angle_alpha   90.00
_cell.angle_beta   90.00
_cell.angle_gamma   90.00
#
_symmetry.space_group_name_H-M   'P 1'
#
loop_
_entity.id
_entity.type
_entity.pdbx_description
1 polymer ?
#
loop_
_entity_poly.entity_id
_entity_poly.type
_entity_poly.pdbx_seq_one_letter_code
_entity_poly.pdbx_strand_id
1 'polypeptide(L)'
;MACTMYASSECYFGLNLNPICTPSEVSYTITPNMAYFEFLPHEPAGFTRDSSPKLVDFVDVEVGKEYELVITTYAGLYRYRVGDNLRITGFHNSAPQFHFVRRKNGLLNIDSDKTNESELQIAVENGSKLLAKFNTSVVEYTSHADTKTIPGHYVIYWELLTKGSSNSLSHDVLNQCCLEMEESLNSVYRQCRVADHSIGPLEIRVVKGGTFEELMDYAMSRGASINQYKVPRCVNFTPIMELLDSRVVSIHFSQNLPH
;
A
#
# COMPACT_ATOMS: atom_id res chain seq x y z
N MET A 1 -7.75 15.47 14.74
CA MET A 1 -8.05 15.88 13.35
C MET A 1 -9.40 15.28 13.01
N ALA A 2 -10.38 16.08 12.57
CA ALA A 2 -11.73 15.58 12.28
C ALA A 2 -11.80 15.05 10.85
N CYS A 3 -12.15 13.77 10.67
CA CYS A 3 -12.40 13.19 9.36
C CYS A 3 -13.82 13.57 8.91
N THR A 4 -13.98 14.71 8.25
CA THR A 4 -15.30 15.31 7.96
C THR A 4 -15.94 14.82 6.66
N MET A 5 -15.14 14.38 5.69
CA MET A 5 -15.60 14.10 4.34
C MET A 5 -14.83 12.93 3.72
N TYR A 6 -15.51 12.20 2.83
CA TYR A 6 -14.92 11.20 1.96
C TYR A 6 -15.23 11.54 0.49
N ALA A 7 -14.17 11.77 -0.29
CA ALA A 7 -14.24 12.23 -1.67
C ALA A 7 -13.01 11.76 -2.47
N SER A 8 -13.09 11.81 -3.79
CA SER A 8 -11.98 11.57 -4.71
C SER A 8 -12.02 12.54 -5.89
N SER A 9 -11.04 12.45 -6.79
CA SER A 9 -11.03 13.27 -8.01
C SER A 9 -12.19 12.90 -8.95
N GLU A 10 -12.67 11.66 -8.90
CA GLU A 10 -13.76 11.16 -9.73
C GLU A 10 -15.15 11.58 -9.21
N CYS A 11 -15.33 11.72 -7.89
CA CYS A 11 -16.62 12.06 -7.29
C CYS A 11 -16.50 12.48 -5.81
N TYR A 12 -17.42 13.34 -5.34
CA TYR A 12 -17.67 13.54 -3.91
C TYR A 12 -18.68 12.50 -3.42
N PHE A 13 -18.33 11.74 -2.38
CA PHE A 13 -19.14 10.59 -2.00
C PHE A 13 -20.03 10.86 -0.79
N GLY A 14 -19.46 11.39 0.29
CA GLY A 14 -20.17 11.44 1.57
C GLY A 14 -19.47 12.21 2.68
N LEU A 15 -20.18 12.28 3.81
CA LEU A 15 -19.84 13.13 4.95
C LEU A 15 -19.83 12.29 6.22
N ASN A 16 -18.93 12.58 7.16
CA ASN A 16 -19.04 12.05 8.51
C ASN A 16 -20.05 12.87 9.31
N LEU A 17 -21.21 12.28 9.61
CA LEU A 17 -22.27 12.95 10.37
C LEU A 17 -21.95 13.09 11.87
N ASN A 18 -20.92 12.39 12.36
CA ASN A 18 -20.41 12.52 13.73
C ASN A 18 -18.90 12.85 13.71
N PRO A 19 -18.51 14.10 13.39
CA PRO A 19 -17.11 14.46 13.18
C PRO A 19 -16.24 14.45 14.45
N ILE A 20 -16.85 14.29 15.64
CA ILE A 20 -16.16 14.28 16.94
C ILE A 20 -15.91 12.83 17.42
N CYS A 21 -16.33 11.80 16.66
CA CYS A 21 -16.09 10.41 17.02
C CYS A 21 -14.60 10.06 17.05
N THR A 22 -14.28 8.92 17.68
CA THR A 22 -12.90 8.41 17.68
C THR A 22 -12.51 7.98 16.26
N PRO A 23 -11.22 8.11 15.86
CA PRO A 23 -10.77 7.73 14.52
C PRO A 23 -11.12 6.29 14.11
N SER A 24 -11.16 5.37 15.08
CA SER A 24 -11.54 3.97 14.87
C SER A 24 -13.03 3.76 14.57
N GLU A 25 -13.88 4.71 14.93
CA GLU A 25 -15.35 4.62 14.78
C GLU A 25 -15.88 5.47 13.62
N VAL A 26 -15.00 6.11 12.84
CA VAL A 26 -15.40 6.96 11.72
C VAL A 26 -16.23 6.16 10.73
N SER A 27 -17.42 6.67 10.44
CA SER A 27 -18.32 6.17 9.40
C SER A 27 -18.83 7.35 8.58
N TYR A 28 -18.76 7.22 7.27
CA TYR A 28 -19.24 8.24 6.34
C TYR A 28 -20.61 7.85 5.81
N THR A 29 -21.51 8.81 5.68
CA THR A 29 -22.82 8.64 5.06
C THR A 29 -22.73 9.09 3.62
N ILE A 30 -23.08 8.22 2.67
CA ILE A 30 -23.09 8.57 1.24
C ILE A 30 -24.24 9.53 0.96
N THR A 31 -23.95 10.58 0.21
CA THR A 31 -24.94 11.56 -0.24
C THR A 31 -25.51 11.12 -1.61
N PRO A 32 -26.78 10.68 -1.67
CA PRO A 32 -27.33 9.98 -2.85
C PRO A 32 -27.47 10.86 -4.10
N ASN A 33 -27.33 12.17 -3.97
CA ASN A 33 -27.45 13.13 -5.07
C ASN A 33 -26.13 13.39 -5.82
N MET A 34 -24.99 12.86 -5.35
CA MET A 34 -23.68 13.16 -5.96
C MET A 34 -23.37 12.29 -7.18
N ALA A 35 -23.80 11.03 -7.18
CA ALA A 35 -23.66 10.08 -8.27
C ALA A 35 -24.68 8.95 -8.09
N TYR A 36 -24.82 8.08 -9.09
CA TYR A 36 -25.47 6.79 -8.89
C TYR A 36 -24.42 5.80 -8.34
N PHE A 37 -24.77 5.12 -7.25
CA PHE A 37 -23.85 4.28 -6.47
C PHE A 37 -24.28 2.83 -6.54
N GLU A 38 -23.36 1.97 -6.95
CA GLU A 38 -23.48 0.52 -6.98
C GLU A 38 -22.35 -0.10 -6.15
N PHE A 39 -22.56 -1.32 -5.67
CA PHE A 39 -21.65 -2.01 -4.76
C PHE A 39 -21.32 -3.39 -5.27
N LEU A 40 -20.03 -3.68 -5.44
CA LEU A 40 -19.56 -4.99 -5.84
C LEU A 40 -19.20 -5.79 -4.58
N PRO A 41 -19.91 -6.89 -4.23
CA PRO A 41 -19.62 -7.65 -3.01
C PRO A 41 -18.20 -8.19 -2.98
N HIS A 42 -17.55 -8.11 -1.80
CA HIS A 42 -16.29 -8.80 -1.56
C HIS A 42 -16.58 -10.27 -1.18
N GLU A 43 -16.63 -11.16 -2.18
CA GLU A 43 -16.87 -12.58 -1.93
C GLU A 43 -15.63 -13.29 -1.34
N PRO A 44 -15.79 -14.14 -0.32
CA PRO A 44 -14.73 -15.07 0.09
C PRO A 44 -14.44 -16.07 -1.04
N ALA A 45 -13.19 -16.51 -1.16
CA ALA A 45 -12.56 -17.19 -2.29
C ALA A 45 -13.13 -18.59 -2.71
N GLY A 46 -14.45 -18.79 -2.67
CA GLY A 46 -15.11 -20.09 -2.80
C GLY A 46 -16.25 -20.18 -3.82
N PHE A 47 -16.46 -19.20 -4.71
CA PHE A 47 -17.53 -19.29 -5.72
C PHE A 47 -17.04 -19.29 -7.17
N THR A 48 -17.81 -20.03 -7.97
CA THR A 48 -17.55 -20.51 -9.33
C THR A 48 -17.47 -19.40 -10.38
N ARG A 49 -16.53 -19.56 -11.33
CA ARG A 49 -16.17 -18.64 -12.43
C ARG A 49 -17.27 -18.26 -13.45
N ASP A 50 -18.52 -18.66 -13.26
CA ASP A 50 -19.55 -18.63 -14.32
C ASP A 50 -20.68 -17.59 -14.16
N SER A 51 -20.64 -16.73 -13.15
CA SER A 51 -21.55 -15.58 -13.06
C SER A 51 -20.76 -14.30 -12.85
N SER A 52 -20.93 -13.32 -13.73
CA SER A 52 -20.47 -11.95 -13.45
C SER A 52 -21.06 -11.50 -12.11
N PRO A 53 -20.24 -11.00 -11.18
CA PRO A 53 -20.73 -10.66 -9.85
C PRO A 53 -21.79 -9.57 -9.98
N LYS A 54 -22.99 -9.85 -9.44
CA LYS A 54 -24.13 -8.95 -9.51
C LYS A 54 -23.86 -7.77 -8.60
N LEU A 55 -23.91 -6.55 -9.15
CA LEU A 55 -23.83 -5.34 -8.35
C LEU A 55 -25.08 -5.20 -7.48
N VAL A 56 -24.87 -4.71 -6.27
CA VAL A 56 -25.89 -4.41 -5.27
C VAL A 56 -26.19 -2.92 -5.34
N ASP A 57 -27.47 -2.56 -5.29
CA ASP A 57 -27.89 -1.15 -5.31
C ASP A 57 -27.62 -0.50 -3.94
N PHE A 58 -27.59 0.83 -3.91
CA PHE A 58 -27.35 1.68 -2.75
C PHE A 58 -28.17 1.34 -1.51
N VAL A 59 -29.43 0.92 -1.70
CA VAL A 59 -30.35 0.60 -0.59
C VAL A 59 -30.28 -0.86 -0.15
N ASP A 60 -29.67 -1.73 -0.96
CA ASP A 60 -29.69 -3.19 -0.77
C ASP A 60 -28.41 -3.72 -0.10
N VAL A 61 -27.51 -2.83 0.30
CA VAL A 61 -26.28 -3.21 1.01
C VAL A 61 -26.59 -3.72 2.42
N GLU A 62 -25.76 -4.61 2.94
CA GLU A 62 -26.00 -5.25 4.24
C GLU A 62 -24.96 -4.82 5.27
N VAL A 63 -25.41 -4.54 6.50
CA VAL A 63 -24.54 -4.19 7.62
C VAL A 63 -23.53 -5.31 7.89
N GLY A 64 -22.27 -4.93 8.08
CA GLY A 64 -21.15 -5.84 8.33
C GLY A 64 -20.52 -6.43 7.07
N LYS A 65 -21.15 -6.30 5.89
CA LYS A 65 -20.55 -6.76 4.63
C LYS A 65 -19.62 -5.72 4.02
N GLU A 66 -18.63 -6.23 3.29
CA GLU A 66 -17.63 -5.45 2.56
C GLU A 66 -17.94 -5.42 1.06
N TYR A 67 -17.80 -4.24 0.47
CA TYR A 67 -18.10 -4.00 -0.94
C TYR A 67 -17.05 -3.10 -1.57
N GLU A 68 -16.74 -3.33 -2.84
CA GLU A 68 -16.01 -2.39 -3.66
C GLU A 68 -16.97 -1.36 -4.27
N LEU A 69 -16.64 -0.07 -4.14
CA LEU A 69 -17.48 1.02 -4.62
C LEU A 69 -17.44 1.15 -6.15
N VAL A 70 -18.62 1.21 -6.76
CA VAL A 70 -18.84 1.43 -8.19
C VAL A 70 -19.71 2.67 -8.38
N ILE A 71 -19.29 3.59 -9.24
CA ILE A 71 -19.98 4.87 -9.44
C ILE A 71 -20.37 5.11 -10.89
N THR A 72 -21.51 5.77 -11.08
CA THR A 72 -21.89 6.41 -12.34
C THR A 72 -22.08 7.90 -12.11
N THR A 73 -21.28 8.74 -12.76
CA THR A 73 -21.20 10.19 -12.49
C THR A 73 -21.81 11.02 -13.62
N TYR A 74 -22.23 12.25 -13.30
CA TYR A 74 -22.71 13.21 -14.30
C TYR A 74 -21.67 13.56 -15.37
N ALA A 75 -20.38 13.41 -15.06
CA ALA A 75 -19.26 13.66 -15.98
C ALA A 75 -19.02 12.51 -16.98
N GLY A 76 -19.84 11.45 -16.95
CA GLY A 76 -19.80 10.37 -17.95
C GLY A 76 -18.92 9.17 -17.57
N LEU A 77 -18.57 9.00 -16.29
CA LEU A 77 -18.07 7.71 -15.81
C LEU A 77 -19.28 6.78 -15.63
N TYR A 78 -19.26 5.60 -16.25
CA TYR A 78 -20.36 4.63 -16.17
C TYR A 78 -19.88 3.34 -15.52
N ARG A 79 -20.51 2.96 -14.40
CA ARG A 79 -20.16 1.77 -13.60
C ARG A 79 -18.65 1.67 -13.35
N TYR A 80 -18.02 2.81 -13.07
CA TYR A 80 -16.60 2.93 -12.85
C TYR A 80 -16.24 2.39 -11.47
N ARG A 81 -15.28 1.47 -11.41
CA ARG A 81 -14.79 0.88 -10.17
C ARG A 81 -13.80 1.83 -9.52
N VAL A 82 -14.16 2.42 -8.39
CA VAL A 82 -13.30 3.32 -7.62
C VAL A 82 -12.10 2.56 -7.04
N GLY A 83 -12.28 1.27 -6.76
CA GLY A 83 -11.27 0.41 -6.13
C GLY A 83 -11.24 0.53 -4.62
N ASP A 84 -12.08 1.37 -4.02
CA ASP A 84 -12.20 1.49 -2.57
C ASP A 84 -13.11 0.38 -2.02
N ASN A 85 -12.62 -0.35 -1.01
CA ASN A 85 -13.37 -1.37 -0.28
C ASN A 85 -13.92 -0.75 1.01
N LEU A 86 -15.25 -0.82 1.14
CA LEU A 86 -16.04 -0.17 2.16
C LEU A 86 -16.84 -1.23 2.93
N ARG A 87 -16.84 -1.14 4.26
CA ARG A 87 -17.66 -1.98 5.12
C ARG A 87 -18.88 -1.20 5.60
N ILE A 88 -20.08 -1.73 5.39
CA ILE A 88 -21.30 -1.07 5.86
C ILE A 88 -21.37 -1.18 7.38
N THR A 89 -21.48 -0.03 8.07
CA THR A 89 -21.55 0.03 9.54
C THR A 89 -22.96 0.29 10.04
N GLY A 90 -23.84 0.82 9.21
CA GLY A 90 -25.22 1.11 9.57
C GLY A 90 -25.92 1.93 8.51
N PHE A 91 -27.02 2.56 8.89
CA PHE A 91 -27.80 3.44 8.04
C PHE A 91 -28.19 4.71 8.80
N HIS A 92 -28.09 5.84 8.12
CA HIS A 92 -28.71 7.08 8.56
C HIS A 92 -29.98 7.30 7.74
N ASN A 93 -31.13 7.07 8.35
CA ASN A 93 -32.40 6.87 7.65
C ASN A 93 -32.26 5.69 6.66
N SER A 94 -32.43 5.93 5.36
CA SER A 94 -32.25 4.93 4.30
C SER A 94 -30.88 5.02 3.62
N ALA A 95 -30.02 5.97 3.99
CA ALA A 95 -28.70 6.12 3.39
C ALA A 95 -27.68 5.25 4.14
N PRO A 96 -26.91 4.40 3.46
CA PRO A 96 -25.89 3.58 4.08
C PRO A 96 -24.76 4.43 4.64
N GLN A 97 -24.29 4.01 5.81
CA GLN A 97 -23.05 4.48 6.42
C GLN A 97 -21.99 3.41 6.27
N PHE A 98 -20.76 3.83 5.97
CA PHE A 98 -19.67 2.92 5.71
C PHE A 98 -18.39 3.35 6.41
N HIS A 99 -17.61 2.35 6.80
CA HIS A 99 -16.24 2.49 7.22
C HIS A 99 -15.32 2.20 6.03
N PHE A 100 -14.37 3.09 5.79
CA PHE A 100 -13.34 2.85 4.77
C PHE A 100 -12.40 1.75 5.26
N VAL A 101 -12.30 0.64 4.52
CA VAL A 101 -11.42 -0.48 4.89
C VAL A 101 -10.05 -0.29 4.26
N ARG A 102 -10.02 -0.17 2.93
CA ARG A 102 -8.78 -0.02 2.14
C ARG A 102 -9.09 0.35 0.69
N ARG A 103 -8.11 0.92 -0.01
CA ARG A 103 -8.12 0.95 -1.48
C ARG A 103 -7.40 -0.27 -2.03
N LYS A 104 -8.01 -0.93 -3.01
CA LYS A 104 -7.42 -2.07 -3.71
C LYS A 104 -6.09 -1.65 -4.34
N ASN A 105 -5.08 -2.52 -4.22
CA ASN A 105 -3.73 -2.35 -4.75
C ASN A 105 -2.89 -1.21 -4.14
N GLY A 106 -3.30 -0.54 -3.06
CA GLY A 106 -2.39 0.35 -2.32
C GLY A 106 -1.46 -0.47 -1.43
N LEU A 107 -0.16 -0.54 -1.77
CA LEU A 107 0.85 -1.26 -1.01
C LEU A 107 1.57 -0.33 -0.03
N LEU A 108 2.00 0.84 -0.50
CA LEU A 108 2.61 1.91 0.30
C LEU A 108 1.88 3.22 0.06
N ASN A 109 1.77 4.02 1.11
CA ASN A 109 1.17 5.36 1.09
C ASN A 109 1.70 6.15 2.30
N ILE A 110 2.22 7.37 2.07
CA ILE A 110 2.59 8.32 3.12
C ILE A 110 1.63 9.51 3.15
N ASP A 111 1.25 10.04 1.99
CA ASP A 111 0.37 11.19 1.84
C ASP A 111 -0.74 10.92 0.81
N SER A 112 -0.63 11.46 -0.41
CA SER A 112 -1.56 11.22 -1.51
C SER A 112 -1.03 10.17 -2.50
N ASP A 113 0.22 9.77 -2.34
CA ASP A 113 0.90 8.76 -3.14
C ASP A 113 0.29 7.38 -2.92
N LYS A 114 0.17 6.62 -4.01
CA LYS A 114 -0.37 5.25 -3.97
C LYS A 114 0.52 4.36 -4.79
N THR A 115 1.51 3.75 -4.16
CA THR A 115 2.37 2.77 -4.83
C THR A 115 1.77 1.38 -4.69
N ASN A 116 1.58 0.71 -5.82
CA ASN A 116 1.10 -0.67 -5.87
C ASN A 116 2.25 -1.69 -5.91
N GLU A 117 1.93 -2.97 -5.75
CA GLU A 117 2.92 -4.05 -5.73
C GLU A 117 3.72 -4.16 -7.04
N SER A 118 3.07 -3.97 -8.19
CA SER A 118 3.74 -4.02 -9.49
C SER A 118 4.73 -2.86 -9.68
N GLU A 119 4.35 -1.65 -9.26
CA GLU A 119 5.23 -0.47 -9.31
C GLU A 119 6.44 -0.67 -8.40
N LEU A 120 6.22 -1.19 -7.18
CA LEU A 120 7.31 -1.49 -6.26
C LEU A 120 8.24 -2.59 -6.81
N GLN A 121 7.68 -3.64 -7.40
CA GLN A 121 8.46 -4.70 -8.04
C GLN A 121 9.32 -4.16 -9.18
N ILE A 122 8.76 -3.32 -10.07
CA ILE A 122 9.51 -2.67 -11.15
C ILE A 122 10.61 -1.76 -10.59
N ALA A 123 10.31 -0.99 -9.54
CA ALA A 123 11.29 -0.13 -8.88
C ALA A 123 12.47 -0.93 -8.32
N VAL A 124 12.20 -2.03 -7.59
CA VAL A 124 13.24 -2.92 -7.07
C VAL A 124 14.04 -3.58 -8.20
N GLU A 125 13.38 -4.02 -9.27
CA GLU A 125 14.06 -4.58 -10.44
C GLU A 125 14.99 -3.57 -11.10
N ASN A 126 14.57 -2.31 -11.27
CA ASN A 126 15.40 -1.26 -11.84
C ASN A 126 16.58 -0.90 -10.91
N GLY A 127 16.32 -0.68 -9.62
CA GLY A 127 17.38 -0.41 -8.64
C GLY A 127 18.40 -1.57 -8.55
N SER A 128 17.94 -2.82 -8.60
CA SER A 128 18.83 -3.99 -8.51
C SER A 128 19.72 -4.19 -9.75
N LYS A 129 19.39 -3.63 -10.92
CA LYS A 129 20.27 -3.67 -12.10
C LYS A 129 21.63 -3.03 -11.85
N LEU A 130 21.70 -2.04 -10.96
CA LEU A 130 22.96 -1.40 -10.57
C LEU A 130 23.86 -2.35 -9.76
N LEU A 131 23.27 -3.27 -9.00
CA LEU A 131 23.99 -4.27 -8.21
C LEU A 131 24.60 -5.38 -9.08
N ALA A 132 24.04 -5.65 -10.26
CA ALA A 132 24.51 -6.70 -11.15
C ALA A 132 26.00 -6.54 -11.54
N LYS A 133 26.49 -5.29 -11.63
CA LYS A 133 27.91 -4.97 -11.90
C LYS A 133 28.87 -5.45 -10.80
N PHE A 134 28.35 -5.69 -9.60
CA PHE A 134 29.10 -6.11 -8.42
C PHE A 134 28.84 -7.58 -8.06
N ASN A 135 28.31 -8.38 -8.99
CA ASN A 135 27.90 -9.77 -8.76
C ASN A 135 27.00 -9.95 -7.52
N THR A 136 26.21 -8.92 -7.23
CA THR A 136 25.25 -8.95 -6.12
C THR A 136 23.84 -8.90 -6.67
N SER A 137 22.98 -9.74 -6.12
CA SER A 137 21.55 -9.79 -6.43
C SER A 137 20.72 -9.63 -5.17
N VAL A 138 19.54 -9.03 -5.30
CA VAL A 138 18.51 -9.05 -4.25
C VAL A 138 17.92 -10.46 -4.21
N VAL A 139 18.05 -11.13 -3.06
CA VAL A 139 17.43 -12.44 -2.81
C VAL A 139 15.95 -12.25 -2.58
N GLU A 140 15.63 -11.35 -1.66
CA GLU A 140 14.27 -11.10 -1.22
C GLU A 140 14.14 -9.67 -0.69
N TYR A 141 12.92 -9.14 -0.74
CA TYR A 141 12.65 -7.80 -0.25
C TYR A 141 11.24 -7.67 0.34
N THR A 142 11.11 -6.72 1.26
CA THR A 142 9.83 -6.24 1.78
C THR A 142 9.90 -4.72 1.98
N SER A 143 8.76 -4.08 2.24
CA SER A 143 8.68 -2.63 2.40
C SER A 143 7.81 -2.23 3.59
N HIS A 144 7.97 -1.01 4.08
CA HIS A 144 6.99 -0.37 4.94
C HIS A 144 7.02 1.14 4.77
N ALA A 145 5.93 1.80 5.17
CA ALA A 145 5.83 3.24 5.22
C ALA A 145 6.23 3.74 6.62
N ASP A 146 7.39 4.39 6.75
CA ASP A 146 7.84 4.94 8.03
C ASP A 146 7.23 6.33 8.24
N THR A 147 6.45 6.45 9.32
CA THR A 147 5.77 7.68 9.72
C THR A 147 6.28 8.21 11.06
N LYS A 148 7.41 7.69 11.55
CA LYS A 148 8.06 8.17 12.80
C LYS A 148 8.67 9.56 12.63
N THR A 149 9.12 9.89 11.42
CA THR A 149 9.66 11.20 11.05
C THR A 149 8.68 11.95 10.15
N ILE A 150 8.78 13.28 10.15
CA ILE A 150 7.97 14.16 9.30
C ILE A 150 8.93 14.96 8.39
N PRO A 151 8.82 14.85 7.06
CA PRO A 151 7.89 13.98 6.32
C PRO A 151 8.23 12.49 6.51
N GLY A 152 7.21 11.63 6.42
CA GLY A 152 7.40 10.18 6.41
C GLY A 152 8.03 9.72 5.08
N HIS A 153 8.55 8.50 5.02
CA HIS A 153 9.24 7.99 3.83
C HIS A 153 9.07 6.49 3.67
N TYR A 154 9.41 6.00 2.48
CA TYR A 154 9.40 4.57 2.20
C TYR A 154 10.68 3.91 2.68
N VAL A 155 10.54 2.77 3.34
CA VAL A 155 11.67 1.93 3.77
C VAL A 155 11.57 0.58 3.10
N ILE A 156 12.62 0.20 2.38
CA ILE A 156 12.72 -1.06 1.66
C ILE A 156 13.81 -1.90 2.30
N TYR A 157 13.46 -3.11 2.75
CA TYR A 157 14.43 -4.07 3.29
C TYR A 157 14.94 -4.96 2.16
N TRP A 158 16.25 -5.04 1.99
CA TRP A 158 16.91 -5.89 1.00
C TRP A 158 17.78 -6.93 1.67
N GLU A 159 17.53 -8.21 1.37
CA GLU A 159 18.49 -9.27 1.62
C GLU A 159 19.32 -9.49 0.35
N LEU A 160 20.64 -9.32 0.47
CA LEU A 160 21.55 -9.36 -0.67
C LEU A 160 22.38 -10.64 -0.66
N LEU A 161 22.60 -11.20 -1.85
CA LEU A 161 23.54 -12.29 -2.08
C LEU A 161 24.65 -11.82 -3.00
N THR A 162 25.87 -11.78 -2.49
CA THR A 162 27.07 -11.46 -3.26
C THR A 162 27.80 -12.74 -3.66
N LYS A 163 27.97 -12.96 -4.97
CA LYS A 163 28.68 -14.12 -5.52
C LYS A 163 30.13 -13.75 -5.84
N GLY A 164 31.08 -14.26 -5.05
CA GLY A 164 32.51 -14.06 -5.23
C GLY A 164 33.09 -12.86 -4.48
N SER A 165 34.41 -12.80 -4.35
CA SER A 165 35.12 -11.89 -3.44
C SER A 165 35.64 -10.59 -4.06
N SER A 166 35.24 -10.23 -5.28
CA SER A 166 36.07 -9.31 -6.09
C SER A 166 35.70 -7.83 -6.05
N ASN A 167 34.56 -7.37 -5.54
CA ASN A 167 34.27 -5.94 -5.39
C ASN A 167 33.31 -5.72 -4.22
N SER A 168 33.73 -4.98 -3.20
CA SER A 168 32.83 -4.55 -2.12
C SER A 168 31.83 -3.54 -2.68
N LEU A 169 30.53 -3.80 -2.50
CA LEU A 169 29.48 -2.82 -2.74
C LEU A 169 29.76 -1.55 -1.91
N SER A 170 29.94 -0.41 -2.58
CA SER A 170 30.06 0.86 -1.88
C SER A 170 28.70 1.38 -1.44
N HIS A 171 28.68 2.16 -0.36
CA HIS A 171 27.48 2.88 0.10
C HIS A 171 26.91 3.76 -1.02
N ASP A 172 27.76 4.36 -1.86
CA ASP A 172 27.33 5.23 -2.96
C ASP A 172 26.48 4.49 -4.00
N VAL A 173 26.78 3.20 -4.27
CA VAL A 173 25.98 2.39 -5.21
C VAL A 173 24.59 2.15 -4.63
N LEU A 174 24.48 1.87 -3.34
CA LEU A 174 23.19 1.65 -2.68
C LEU A 174 22.37 2.95 -2.58
N ASN A 175 23.02 4.09 -2.35
CA ASN A 175 22.37 5.40 -2.45
C ASN A 175 21.84 5.66 -3.88
N GLN A 176 22.60 5.28 -4.90
CA GLN A 176 22.14 5.37 -6.29
C GLN A 176 20.98 4.41 -6.59
N CYS A 177 20.98 3.22 -5.99
CA CYS A 177 19.83 2.31 -6.05
C CYS A 177 18.58 2.95 -5.46
N CYS A 178 18.69 3.68 -4.34
CA CYS A 178 17.55 4.39 -3.75
C CYS A 178 16.97 5.40 -4.76
N LEU A 179 17.82 6.19 -5.41
CA LEU A 179 17.38 7.16 -6.42
C LEU A 179 16.74 6.48 -7.64
N GLU A 180 17.35 5.43 -8.18
CA GLU A 180 16.80 4.68 -9.33
C GLU A 180 15.43 4.05 -9.00
N MET A 181 15.23 3.64 -7.75
CA MET A 181 13.91 3.21 -7.27
C MET A 181 12.93 4.37 -7.26
N GLU A 182 13.29 5.54 -6.71
CA GLU A 182 12.42 6.72 -6.69
C GLU A 182 12.02 7.18 -8.10
N GLU A 183 12.94 7.13 -9.07
CA GLU A 183 12.68 7.47 -10.48
C GLU A 183 11.67 6.52 -11.14
N SER A 184 11.66 5.25 -10.70
CA SER A 184 10.76 4.22 -11.21
C SER A 184 9.35 4.29 -10.61
N LEU A 185 9.17 5.08 -9.54
CA LEU A 185 7.86 5.25 -8.90
C LEU A 185 6.98 6.23 -9.70
N ASN A 186 5.68 6.16 -9.43
CA ASN A 186 4.68 6.94 -10.14
C ASN A 186 4.89 8.46 -9.96
N SER A 187 4.28 9.24 -10.87
CA SER A 187 4.44 10.69 -10.88
C SER A 187 3.96 11.37 -9.60
N VAL A 188 2.98 10.79 -8.89
CA VAL A 188 2.47 11.35 -7.63
C VAL A 188 3.52 11.23 -6.53
N TYR A 189 4.17 10.08 -6.38
CA TYR A 189 5.30 9.92 -5.45
C TYR A 189 6.40 10.94 -5.74
N ARG A 190 6.81 11.08 -7.00
CA ARG A 190 7.86 12.03 -7.39
C ARG A 190 7.45 13.49 -7.16
N GLN A 191 6.20 13.84 -7.44
CA GLN A 191 5.66 15.16 -7.12
C GLN A 191 5.68 15.44 -5.60
N CYS A 192 5.26 14.48 -4.78
CA CYS A 192 5.28 14.61 -3.32
C CYS A 192 6.71 14.72 -2.76
N ARG A 193 7.71 14.11 -3.41
CA ARG A 193 9.13 14.26 -3.06
C ARG A 193 9.70 15.64 -3.45
N VAL A 194 9.41 16.10 -4.67
CA VAL A 194 10.06 17.26 -5.28
C VAL A 194 9.34 18.57 -4.99
N ALA A 195 8.03 18.61 -5.18
CA ALA A 195 7.23 19.84 -5.15
C ALA A 195 6.57 20.07 -3.79
N ASP A 196 5.93 19.05 -3.24
CA ASP A 196 5.14 19.19 -2.00
C ASP A 196 5.99 19.00 -0.75
N HIS A 197 7.16 18.35 -0.89
CA HIS A 197 8.03 17.93 0.21
C HIS A 197 7.30 17.14 1.32
N SER A 198 6.21 16.45 0.95
CA SER A 198 5.39 15.65 1.87
C SER A 198 5.92 14.23 2.08
N ILE A 199 6.87 13.79 1.24
CA ILE A 199 7.56 12.50 1.38
C ILE A 199 9.08 12.74 1.54
N GLY A 200 9.69 12.06 2.51
CA GLY A 200 11.14 12.05 2.74
C GLY A 200 11.89 11.12 1.78
N PRO A 201 13.24 11.14 1.78
CA PRO A 201 14.03 10.31 0.89
C PRO A 201 13.80 8.81 1.14
N LEU A 202 13.62 8.04 0.06
CA LEU A 202 13.52 6.58 0.13
C LEU A 202 14.75 6.00 0.83
N GLU A 203 14.49 5.07 1.74
CA GLU A 203 15.49 4.38 2.56
C GLU A 203 15.59 2.92 2.13
N ILE A 204 16.82 2.44 1.88
CA ILE A 204 17.11 1.01 1.73
C ILE A 204 17.85 0.53 2.99
N ARG A 205 17.27 -0.46 3.67
CA ARG A 205 17.87 -1.19 4.80
C ARG A 205 18.37 -2.54 4.32
N VAL A 206 19.68 -2.73 4.29
CA VAL A 206 20.27 -4.03 3.95
C VAL A 206 20.24 -4.91 5.19
N VAL A 207 19.65 -6.10 5.10
CA VAL A 207 19.58 -7.07 6.19
C VAL A 207 20.59 -8.22 6.01
N LYS A 208 20.87 -8.95 7.09
CA LYS A 208 21.76 -10.13 7.06
C LYS A 208 21.16 -11.24 6.19
N GLY A 209 22.01 -12.06 5.57
CA GLY A 209 21.56 -13.29 4.88
C GLY A 209 20.85 -14.23 5.86
N GLY A 210 19.74 -14.82 5.42
CA GLY A 210 18.86 -15.67 6.23
C GLY A 210 17.80 -14.91 7.04
N THR A 211 17.71 -13.58 6.92
CA THR A 211 16.71 -12.79 7.67
C THR A 211 15.29 -13.11 7.22
N PHE A 212 15.06 -13.28 5.91
CA PHE A 212 13.73 -13.63 5.42
C PHE A 212 13.35 -15.10 5.70
N GLU A 213 14.33 -15.98 5.90
CA GLU A 213 14.10 -17.35 6.41
C GLU A 213 13.60 -17.31 7.86
N GLU A 214 14.24 -16.52 8.73
CA GLU A 214 13.76 -16.31 10.11
C GLU A 214 12.37 -15.65 10.14
N LEU A 215 12.10 -14.71 9.23
CA LEU A 215 10.78 -14.09 9.10
C LEU A 215 9.70 -15.12 8.71
N MET A 216 10.04 -16.04 7.81
CA MET A 216 9.16 -17.15 7.43
C MET A 216 8.90 -18.07 8.62
N ASP A 217 9.93 -18.45 9.38
CA ASP A 217 9.79 -19.25 10.60
C ASP A 217 8.86 -18.59 11.63
N TYR A 218 9.01 -17.28 11.82
CA TYR A 218 8.13 -16.50 12.69
C TYR A 218 6.67 -16.52 12.20
N ALA A 219 6.43 -16.34 10.89
CA ALA A 219 5.09 -16.42 10.33
C ALA A 219 4.47 -17.83 10.45
N MET A 220 5.27 -18.88 10.27
CA MET A 220 4.85 -20.27 10.45
C MET A 220 4.45 -20.56 11.89
N SER A 221 5.19 -20.06 12.88
CA SER A 221 4.85 -20.21 14.30
C SER A 221 3.47 -19.63 14.65
N ARG A 222 2.96 -18.70 13.84
CA ARG A 222 1.65 -18.06 13.99
C ARG A 222 0.56 -18.69 13.11
N GLY A 223 0.84 -19.82 12.48
CA GLY A 223 -0.16 -20.62 11.75
C GLY A 223 -0.16 -20.44 10.23
N ALA A 224 0.86 -19.79 9.65
CA ALA A 224 1.00 -19.76 8.19
C ALA A 224 1.36 -21.15 7.64
N SER A 225 0.73 -21.56 6.54
CA SER A 225 1.02 -22.83 5.87
C SER A 225 2.36 -22.76 5.13
N ILE A 226 3.26 -23.70 5.44
CA ILE A 226 4.64 -23.75 4.90
C ILE A 226 4.72 -23.75 3.37
N ASN A 227 3.76 -24.42 2.70
CA ASN A 227 3.76 -24.56 1.24
C ASN A 227 3.09 -23.37 0.50
N GLN A 228 2.51 -22.42 1.24
CA GLN A 228 1.79 -21.28 0.67
C GLN A 228 2.40 -19.94 1.08
N TYR A 229 3.39 -19.95 1.97
CA TYR A 229 4.00 -18.74 2.44
C TYR A 229 4.80 -18.06 1.32
N LYS A 230 4.46 -16.80 1.08
CA LYS A 230 5.25 -15.87 0.27
C LYS A 230 5.57 -14.68 1.14
N VAL A 231 6.78 -14.14 1.00
CA VAL A 231 7.18 -12.96 1.75
C VAL A 231 6.24 -11.81 1.40
N PRO A 232 5.61 -11.16 2.40
CA PRO A 232 4.72 -10.03 2.14
C PRO A 232 5.53 -8.87 1.59
N ARG A 233 5.04 -8.24 0.51
CA ARG A 233 5.71 -7.09 -0.13
C ARG A 233 5.63 -5.81 0.69
N CYS A 234 4.71 -5.73 1.66
CA CYS A 234 4.62 -4.65 2.64
C CYS A 234 4.26 -5.22 4.01
N VAL A 235 4.89 -4.68 5.06
CA VAL A 235 4.73 -5.11 6.44
C VAL A 235 4.42 -3.92 7.34
N ASN A 236 3.29 -3.99 8.05
CA ASN A 236 2.88 -2.97 9.04
C ASN A 236 2.73 -3.54 10.46
N PHE A 237 3.17 -4.79 10.69
CA PHE A 237 3.05 -5.46 11.97
C PHE A 237 4.32 -5.26 12.82
N THR A 238 4.18 -4.57 13.95
CA THR A 238 5.32 -4.09 14.77
C THR A 238 6.34 -5.18 15.11
N PRO A 239 5.98 -6.38 15.59
CA PRO A 239 6.96 -7.43 15.89
C PRO A 239 7.78 -7.90 14.66
N ILE A 240 7.19 -7.88 13.46
CA ILE A 240 7.91 -8.22 12.22
C ILE A 240 8.90 -7.10 11.87
N MET A 241 8.49 -5.84 12.05
CA MET A 241 9.38 -4.70 11.83
C MET A 241 10.56 -4.70 12.79
N GLU A 242 10.32 -4.99 14.08
CA GLU A 242 11.39 -5.11 15.09
C GLU A 242 12.38 -6.23 14.75
N LEU A 243 11.90 -7.38 14.26
CA LEU A 243 12.75 -8.46 13.79
C LEU A 243 13.63 -7.99 12.62
N LEU A 244 13.04 -7.37 11.60
CA LEU A 244 13.77 -6.85 10.44
C LEU A 244 14.82 -5.80 10.86
N ASP A 245 14.43 -4.84 11.71
CA ASP A 245 15.29 -3.79 12.23
C ASP A 245 16.48 -4.35 13.02
N SER A 246 16.28 -5.42 13.80
CA SER A 246 17.35 -6.09 14.56
C SER A 246 18.41 -6.76 13.68
N ARG A 247 18.09 -7.02 12.41
CA ARG A 247 18.95 -7.69 11.43
C ARG A 247 19.55 -6.74 10.40
N VAL A 248 19.33 -5.43 10.52
CA VAL A 248 19.90 -4.42 9.61
C VAL A 248 21.42 -4.35 9.76
N VAL A 249 22.10 -4.42 8.63
CA VAL A 249 23.56 -4.30 8.48
C VAL A 249 23.95 -2.88 8.11
N SER A 250 23.19 -2.24 7.22
CA SER A 250 23.46 -0.88 6.77
C SER A 250 22.19 -0.19 6.27
N ILE A 251 22.20 1.14 6.35
CA ILE A 251 21.09 2.01 5.99
C ILE A 251 21.59 3.02 4.95
N HIS A 252 20.80 3.23 3.91
CA HIS A 252 21.12 4.07 2.77
C HIS A 252 19.91 4.89 2.37
N PHE A 253 20.12 6.13 1.94
CA PHE A 253 19.05 7.04 1.57
C PHE A 253 19.29 7.59 0.16
N SER A 254 18.20 7.91 -0.53
CA SER A 254 18.29 8.67 -1.78
C SER A 254 18.93 10.04 -1.53
N GLN A 255 20.06 10.32 -2.19
CA GLN A 255 20.81 11.57 -2.00
C GLN A 255 20.28 12.73 -2.83
N ASN A 256 19.58 12.43 -3.94
CA ASN A 256 19.02 13.43 -4.83
C ASN A 256 17.51 13.29 -4.90
N LEU A 257 16.85 14.30 -5.43
CA LEU A 257 15.43 14.25 -5.75
C LEU A 257 15.22 13.54 -7.10
N PRO A 258 14.14 12.76 -7.26
CA PRO A 258 13.78 12.19 -8.55
C PRO A 258 13.33 13.28 -9.54
N HIS A 259 13.37 12.99 -10.83
CA HIS A 259 13.01 13.92 -11.91
C HIS A 259 11.50 14.09 -12.12
#